data_AF-A0A258KET4-F1
#
_entry.id   AF-A0A258KET4-F1
#
_cell.length_a   1.000
_cell.length_b   1.000
_cell.length_c   1.000
_cell.angle_alpha   90.00
_cell.angle_beta   90.00
_cell.angle_gamma   90.00
#
_symmetry.space_group_name_H-M   'P 1'
#
loop_
_entity.id
_entity.type
_entity.pdbx_description
1 polymer ?
#
loop_
_entity_poly.entity_id
_entity_poly.type
_entity_poly.pdbx_seq_one_letter_code
_entity_poly.pdbx_strand_id
1 'polypeptide(L)'
;EKGHNTDAIWGSILENEGSVQHLDFLSQDDKDVYKTAFELDQRWVVELAADRTPEICQSQSVNIFLPGDVDKWDLHMLHWQAWERGVKSLYYLRSKSVQRASYAGAEFAVEPTGGFDIAEKTDYEECLACQ
;
A
#
# COMPACT_ATOMS: atom_id res chain seq x y z
N GLU A 1 -0.59 22.52 11.98
CA GLU A 1 0.23 22.27 13.19
C GLU A 1 1.73 22.42 12.92
N LYS A 2 2.29 21.77 11.89
CA LYS A 2 3.75 21.83 11.61
C LYS A 2 4.24 22.99 10.73
N GLY A 3 3.36 23.91 10.32
CA GLY A 3 3.74 25.07 9.50
C GLY A 3 4.06 24.77 8.02
N HIS A 4 3.95 23.53 7.56
CA HIS A 4 4.29 23.10 6.19
C HIS A 4 3.07 22.98 5.25
N ASN A 5 2.00 23.73 5.50
CA ASN A 5 0.83 23.76 4.60
C ASN A 5 1.05 24.78 3.47
N THR A 6 1.81 24.40 2.44
CA THR A 6 2.15 25.25 1.30
C THR A 6 1.86 24.56 -0.02
N ASP A 7 1.58 25.32 -1.07
CA ASP A 7 1.30 24.78 -2.42
C ASP A 7 2.47 23.95 -2.96
N ALA A 8 3.71 24.32 -2.61
CA ALA A 8 4.91 23.56 -2.98
C ALA A 8 4.92 22.15 -2.35
N ILE A 9 4.52 22.02 -1.08
CA ILE A 9 4.45 20.71 -0.41
C ILE A 9 3.33 19.87 -1.00
N TRP A 10 2.15 20.47 -1.25
CA TRP A 10 1.06 19.77 -1.93
C TRP A 10 1.42 19.34 -3.35
N GLY A 11 2.16 20.16 -4.09
CA GLY A 11 2.73 19.81 -5.38
C GLY A 11 3.65 18.59 -5.29
N SER A 12 4.56 18.58 -4.31
CA SER A 12 5.45 17.44 -4.06
C SER A 12 4.70 16.16 -3.68
N ILE A 13 3.61 16.25 -2.93
CA ILE A 13 2.76 15.09 -2.59
C ILE A 13 2.08 14.55 -3.85
N LEU A 14 1.55 15.42 -4.71
CA LEU A 14 0.93 15.01 -5.98
C LEU A 14 1.94 14.33 -6.92
N GLU A 15 3.17 14.87 -6.98
CA GLU A 15 4.30 14.27 -7.73
C GLU A 15 4.63 12.85 -7.27
N ASN A 16 4.46 12.59 -5.98
CA ASN A 16 4.71 11.29 -5.36
C ASN A 16 3.41 10.47 -5.17
N GLU A 17 2.43 10.67 -6.06
CA GLU A 17 1.17 9.89 -6.12
C GLU A 17 0.34 9.92 -4.82
N GLY A 18 0.43 11.02 -4.08
CA GLY A 18 -0.24 11.17 -2.79
C GLY A 18 0.57 10.66 -1.59
N SER A 19 1.77 10.13 -1.80
CA SER A 19 2.65 9.69 -0.72
C SER A 19 3.21 10.86 0.08
N VAL A 20 3.42 10.63 1.37
CA VAL A 20 4.10 11.55 2.29
C VAL A 20 5.38 10.95 2.87
N GLN A 21 5.78 9.76 2.43
CA GLN A 21 6.91 9.02 3.02
C GLN A 21 8.25 9.73 2.81
N HIS A 22 8.37 10.53 1.74
CA HIS A 22 9.56 11.33 1.40
C HIS A 22 9.67 12.64 2.18
N LEU A 23 8.66 13.03 2.97
CA LEU A 23 8.66 14.31 3.69
C LEU A 23 9.46 14.19 5.00
N ASP A 24 10.65 14.79 5.06
CA ASP A 24 11.57 14.67 6.20
C ASP A 24 11.07 15.34 7.49
N PHE A 25 10.15 16.30 7.40
CA PHE A 25 9.59 16.98 8.57
C PHE A 25 8.46 16.19 9.26
N LEU A 26 8.03 15.07 8.68
CA LEU A 26 7.07 14.16 9.30
C LEU A 26 7.81 13.15 10.18
N SER A 27 7.27 12.88 11.38
CA SER A 27 7.79 11.78 12.19
C SER A 27 7.40 10.45 11.56
N GLN A 28 8.04 9.36 11.98
CA GLN A 28 7.70 8.03 11.49
C GLN A 28 6.23 7.67 11.77
N ASP A 29 5.73 8.02 12.95
CA ASP A 29 4.33 7.81 13.34
C ASP A 29 3.36 8.54 12.39
N ASP A 30 3.63 9.81 12.06
CA ASP A 30 2.83 10.53 11.07
C ASP A 30 2.86 9.84 9.70
N LYS A 31 4.04 9.39 9.26
CA LYS A 31 4.20 8.70 7.98
C LYS A 31 3.43 7.38 7.95
N ASP A 32 3.45 6.62 9.05
CA ASP A 32 2.73 5.35 9.17
C ASP A 32 1.21 5.55 9.14
N VAL A 33 0.70 6.62 9.76
CA VAL A 33 -0.73 6.99 9.73
C VAL A 33 -1.21 7.35 8.32
N TYR A 34 -0.35 7.97 7.51
CA TYR A 34 -0.70 8.49 6.18
C TYR A 34 -0.21 7.61 5.02
N LYS A 35 0.09 6.33 5.26
CA LYS A 35 0.40 5.37 4.18
C LYS A 35 -0.75 5.27 3.19
N THR A 36 -0.41 5.33 1.91
CA THR A 36 -1.34 5.08 0.80
C THR A 36 -1.65 3.57 0.70
N ALA A 37 -2.68 3.23 -0.08
CA ALA A 37 -3.12 1.84 -0.23
C ALA A 37 -2.01 0.88 -0.75
N PHE A 38 -1.07 1.39 -1.54
CA PHE A 38 0.06 0.60 -2.07
C PHE A 38 1.27 0.55 -1.14
N GLU A 39 1.32 1.41 -0.12
CA GLU A 39 2.38 1.44 0.90
C GLU A 39 2.00 0.61 2.14
N LEU A 40 0.72 0.28 2.29
CA LEU A 40 0.25 -0.62 3.32
C LEU A 40 0.65 -2.06 3.00
N ASP A 41 1.10 -2.78 4.02
CA ASP A 41 1.22 -4.23 3.94
C ASP A 41 -0.18 -4.86 3.81
N GLN A 42 -0.43 -5.54 2.70
CA GLN A 42 -1.74 -6.12 2.40
C GLN A 42 -2.09 -7.29 3.33
N ARG A 43 -1.12 -7.87 4.06
CA ARG A 43 -1.37 -8.88 5.10
C ARG A 43 -2.26 -8.31 6.21
N TRP A 44 -2.06 -7.04 6.60
CA TRP A 44 -2.95 -6.35 7.54
C TRP A 44 -4.38 -6.20 7.02
N VAL A 45 -4.54 -5.92 5.72
CA VAL A 45 -5.87 -5.80 5.10
C VAL A 45 -6.61 -7.13 5.16
N VAL A 46 -5.91 -8.24 4.91
CA VAL A 46 -6.45 -9.60 5.00
C VAL A 46 -6.78 -9.98 6.45
N GLU A 47 -5.89 -9.70 7.39
CA GLU A 47 -6.10 -10.00 8.82
C GLU A 47 -7.32 -9.25 9.37
N LEU A 48 -7.39 -7.93 9.16
CA LEU A 48 -8.53 -7.13 9.60
C LEU A 48 -9.84 -7.48 8.86
N ALA A 49 -9.75 -8.01 7.63
CA ALA A 49 -10.91 -8.57 6.93
C ALA A 49 -11.36 -9.89 7.56
N ALA A 50 -10.44 -10.76 7.93
CA ALA A 50 -10.74 -12.00 8.63
C ALA A 50 -11.40 -11.71 9.98
N ASP A 51 -10.84 -10.80 10.78
CA ASP A 51 -11.35 -10.46 12.12
C ASP A 51 -12.82 -10.03 12.12
N ARG A 52 -13.23 -9.24 11.11
CA ARG A 52 -14.64 -8.81 10.98
C ARG A 52 -15.54 -9.84 10.29
N THR A 53 -14.99 -10.91 9.71
CA THR A 53 -15.77 -11.90 8.94
C THR A 53 -16.82 -12.65 9.77
N PRO A 54 -16.55 -13.10 11.01
CA PRO A 54 -17.55 -13.76 11.86
C PRO A 54 -18.80 -12.91 12.12
N GLU A 55 -18.64 -11.60 12.18
CA GLU A 55 -19.72 -10.63 12.45
C GLU A 55 -20.53 -10.26 11.19
N ILE A 56 -20.12 -10.73 10.00
CA ILE A 56 -20.76 -10.44 8.71
C ILE A 56 -21.47 -11.69 8.19
N CYS A 57 -22.81 -11.65 8.15
CA CYS A 57 -23.62 -12.80 7.72
C CYS A 57 -23.41 -13.19 6.24
N GLN A 58 -23.13 -12.23 5.37
CA GLN A 58 -22.84 -12.46 3.94
C GLN A 58 -21.34 -12.38 3.66
N SER A 59 -20.86 -11.38 2.92
CA SER A 59 -19.45 -11.16 2.61
C SER A 59 -19.14 -9.66 2.59
N GLN A 60 -17.94 -9.32 2.17
CA GLN A 60 -17.37 -7.98 2.16
C GLN A 60 -16.50 -7.81 0.92
N SER A 61 -16.60 -6.65 0.27
CA SER A 61 -15.80 -6.33 -0.92
C SER A 61 -14.42 -5.84 -0.50
N VAL A 62 -13.44 -6.75 -0.43
CA VAL A 62 -12.07 -6.43 -0.05
C VAL A 62 -11.20 -6.31 -1.29
N ASN A 63 -10.68 -5.11 -1.55
CA ASN A 63 -9.67 -4.90 -2.60
C ASN A 63 -8.27 -5.04 -2.00
N ILE A 64 -7.34 -5.59 -2.79
CA ILE A 64 -5.91 -5.67 -2.44
C ILE A 64 -5.10 -4.90 -3.48
N PHE A 65 -4.01 -4.28 -3.02
CA PHE A 65 -3.17 -3.38 -3.79
C PHE A 65 -1.74 -3.91 -3.77
N LEU A 66 -1.25 -4.38 -4.90
CA LEU A 66 0.08 -4.99 -5.01
C LEU A 66 0.87 -4.31 -6.15
N PRO A 67 2.20 -4.23 -6.04
CA PRO A 67 3.01 -3.70 -7.13
C PRO A 67 2.92 -4.62 -8.36
N GLY A 68 3.14 -4.06 -9.55
CA GLY A 68 2.98 -4.78 -10.82
C GLY A 68 3.99 -5.93 -11.02
N ASP A 69 5.09 -5.89 -10.28
CA ASP A 69 6.21 -6.82 -10.26
C ASP A 69 6.25 -7.68 -8.98
N VAL A 70 5.13 -7.78 -8.25
CA VAL A 70 5.02 -8.63 -7.05
C VAL A 70 5.43 -10.07 -7.34
N ASP A 71 6.16 -10.68 -6.40
CA ASP A 71 6.55 -12.09 -6.51
C ASP A 71 5.30 -13.00 -6.52
N LYS A 72 5.33 -14.03 -7.38
CA LYS A 72 4.18 -14.93 -7.54
C LYS A 72 3.91 -15.74 -6.27
N TRP A 73 4.94 -16.05 -5.50
CA TRP A 73 4.80 -16.69 -4.20
C TRP A 73 4.05 -15.80 -3.23
N ASP A 74 4.42 -14.51 -3.15
CA ASP A 74 3.78 -13.57 -2.23
C ASP A 74 2.32 -13.33 -2.65
N LEU A 75 2.06 -13.20 -3.94
CA LEU A 75 0.69 -13.14 -4.46
C LEU A 75 -0.13 -14.38 -4.04
N HIS A 76 0.44 -15.58 -4.20
CA HIS A 76 -0.21 -16.82 -3.83
C HIS A 76 -0.47 -16.90 -2.32
N MET A 77 0.54 -16.57 -1.51
CA MET A 77 0.47 -16.70 -0.07
C MET A 77 -0.54 -15.71 0.54
N LEU A 78 -0.64 -14.48 0.02
CA LEU A 78 -1.66 -13.53 0.43
C LEU A 78 -3.09 -14.07 0.19
N HIS A 79 -3.33 -14.69 -0.96
CA HIS A 79 -4.63 -15.31 -1.27
C HIS A 79 -4.89 -16.56 -0.41
N TRP A 80 -3.84 -17.36 -0.17
CA TRP A 80 -3.90 -18.53 0.68
C TRP A 80 -4.30 -18.15 2.12
N GLN A 81 -3.64 -17.15 2.70
CA GLN A 81 -3.95 -16.67 4.05
C GLN A 81 -5.37 -16.13 4.17
N ALA A 82 -5.87 -15.43 3.14
CA ALA A 82 -7.25 -14.96 3.13
C ALA A 82 -8.24 -16.13 3.20
N TRP A 83 -8.00 -17.20 2.43
CA TRP A 83 -8.81 -18.42 2.47
C TRP A 83 -8.70 -19.13 3.82
N GLU A 84 -7.48 -19.33 4.31
CA GLU A 84 -7.21 -20.05 5.56
C GLU A 84 -7.84 -19.37 6.77
N ARG A 85 -7.82 -18.03 6.81
CA ARG A 85 -8.45 -17.22 7.87
C ARG A 85 -9.97 -17.03 7.68
N GLY A 86 -10.57 -17.66 6.68
CA GLY A 86 -12.01 -17.68 6.48
C GLY A 86 -12.61 -16.46 5.77
N VAL A 87 -11.79 -15.61 5.13
CA VAL A 87 -12.30 -14.51 4.29
C VAL A 87 -13.10 -15.08 3.12
N LYS A 88 -14.36 -14.69 3.01
CA LYS A 88 -15.32 -15.30 2.08
C LYS A 88 -15.11 -14.91 0.61
N SER A 89 -14.55 -13.73 0.35
CA SER A 89 -14.23 -13.27 -1.01
C SER A 89 -13.20 -12.15 -1.01
N LEU A 90 -12.38 -12.10 -2.05
CA LEU A 90 -11.60 -10.92 -2.45
C LEU A 90 -12.22 -10.33 -3.72
N TYR A 91 -12.15 -9.01 -3.89
CA TYR A 91 -12.83 -8.30 -4.97
C TYR A 91 -11.90 -7.96 -6.14
N TYR A 92 -11.19 -6.83 -6.09
CA TYR A 92 -10.18 -6.49 -7.09
C TYR A 92 -8.77 -6.63 -6.53
N LEU A 93 -7.89 -7.19 -7.36
CA LEU A 93 -6.45 -6.95 -7.28
C LEU A 93 -6.13 -5.72 -8.13
N ARG A 94 -5.62 -4.67 -7.49
CA ARG A 94 -5.19 -3.44 -8.14
C ARG A 94 -3.67 -3.45 -8.22
N SER A 95 -3.13 -3.35 -9.43
CA SER A 95 -1.70 -3.18 -9.66
C SER A 95 -1.38 -1.82 -10.25
N LYS A 96 -0.21 -1.27 -9.87
CA LYS A 96 0.35 -0.10 -10.55
C LYS A 96 1.00 -0.52 -11.87
N SER A 97 0.86 0.34 -12.86
CA SER A 97 1.66 0.30 -14.08
C SER A 97 3.14 0.49 -13.71
N VAL A 98 4.03 -0.31 -14.30
CA VAL A 98 5.49 -0.13 -14.17
C VAL A 98 5.94 1.19 -14.83
N GLN A 99 5.17 1.70 -15.79
CA GLN A 99 5.43 2.98 -16.45
C GLN A 99 4.67 4.12 -15.78
N ARG A 100 5.40 5.18 -15.40
CA ARG A 100 4.81 6.42 -14.87
C ARG A 100 4.30 7.30 -16.00
N ALA A 101 3.04 7.70 -15.91
CA ALA A 101 2.51 8.79 -16.71
C ALA A 101 2.76 10.11 -15.95
N SER A 102 3.39 11.08 -16.61
CA SER A 102 3.57 12.42 -16.03
C SER A 102 2.22 13.08 -15.79
N TYR A 103 2.07 13.78 -14.66
CA TYR A 103 0.86 14.53 -14.34
C TYR A 103 0.85 15.88 -15.08
N ALA A 104 -0.35 16.41 -15.35
CA ALA A 104 -0.50 17.70 -16.01
C ALA A 104 -0.08 18.83 -15.05
N GLY A 105 1.00 19.55 -15.39
CA GLY A 105 1.56 20.64 -14.59
C GLY A 105 3.01 20.43 -14.12
N ALA A 106 3.64 19.30 -14.47
CA ALA A 106 5.05 19.05 -14.16
C ALA A 106 5.96 20.04 -14.91
N GLU A 107 6.51 21.03 -14.21
CA GLU A 107 7.52 21.96 -14.75
C GLU A 107 8.95 21.38 -14.69
N PHE A 108 9.14 20.25 -14.00
CA PHE A 108 10.43 19.59 -13.83
C PHE A 108 10.41 18.17 -14.38
N ALA A 109 11.53 17.77 -15.01
CA ALA A 109 11.70 16.44 -15.57
C ALA A 109 11.55 15.39 -14.47
N VAL A 110 10.70 14.39 -14.73
CA VAL A 110 10.49 13.26 -13.82
C VAL A 110 11.76 12.41 -13.85
N GLU A 111 12.62 12.58 -12.84
CA GLU A 111 13.59 11.55 -12.48
C GLU A 111 12.80 10.28 -12.15
N PRO A 112 13.21 9.09 -12.61
CA PRO A 112 12.56 7.85 -12.24
C PRO A 112 12.74 7.67 -10.73
N THR A 113 11.78 8.13 -9.92
CA THR A 113 11.76 7.82 -8.49
C THR A 113 11.83 6.30 -8.35
N GLY A 114 12.74 5.84 -7.49
CA GLY A 114 13.22 4.46 -7.45
C GLY A 114 12.11 3.43 -7.67
N GLY A 115 12.45 2.36 -8.40
CA GLY A 115 11.59 1.19 -8.48
C GLY A 115 11.17 0.77 -7.08
N PHE A 116 10.00 0.15 -6.96
CA PHE A 116 9.66 -0.57 -5.75
C PHE A 116 10.82 -1.53 -5.50
N ASP A 117 11.55 -1.35 -4.39
CA ASP A 117 12.63 -2.25 -4.04
C ASP A 117 12.03 -3.67 -4.07
N ILE A 118 12.64 -4.54 -4.88
CA ILE A 118 12.22 -5.94 -4.96
C ILE A 118 12.48 -6.50 -3.57
N ALA A 119 11.42 -6.55 -2.77
CA ALA A 119 11.49 -7.06 -1.41
C ALA A 119 12.02 -8.49 -1.46
N GLU A 120 12.91 -8.84 -0.53
CA GLU A 120 13.19 -10.24 -0.25
C GLU A 120 11.86 -10.97 0.00
N LYS A 121 11.84 -12.26 -0.34
CA LYS A 121 10.65 -13.12 -0.21
C LYS A 121 10.02 -12.92 1.18
N THR A 122 8.76 -12.46 1.21
CA THR A 122 8.10 -12.07 2.46
C THR A 122 7.94 -13.28 3.38
N ASP A 123 8.32 -13.15 4.66
CA ASP A 123 8.05 -14.18 5.67
C ASP A 123 6.62 -14.03 6.20
N TYR A 124 5.75 -14.98 5.84
CA TYR A 124 4.35 -14.97 6.22
C TYR A 124 4.07 -15.60 7.59
N GLU A 125 5.07 -16.22 8.21
CA GLU A 125 5.01 -16.75 9.58
C GLU A 125 5.43 -15.71 10.63
N GLU A 126 5.99 -14.59 10.19
CA GLU A 126 6.34 -13.48 11.07
C GLU A 126 5.09 -12.80 11.66
N CYS A 127 5.16 -12.45 12.95
CA CYS A 127 4.09 -11.70 13.60
C CYS A 127 4.04 -10.26 13.07
N LEU A 128 2.96 -9.91 12.37
CA LEU A 128 2.74 -8.58 11.80
C LEU A 128 2.77 -7.45 12.82
N ALA A 129 2.29 -7.71 14.04
CA ALA A 129 2.28 -6.74 15.13
C ALA A 129 3.66 -6.52 15.78
N CYS A 130 4.64 -7.39 15.47
CA CYS A 130 5.99 -7.33 16.01
C CYS A 130 7.02 -6.70 15.06
N GLN A 131 6.61 -6.39 13.82
CA GLN A 131 7.38 -5.58 12.88
C GLN A 131 7.37 -4.10 13.30
#